data_AF-A0A7C3AGK9-F1
#
_entry.id   AF-A0A7C3AGK9-F1
#
_cell.length_a   1.000
_cell.length_b   1.000
_cell.length_c   1.000
_cell.angle_alpha   90.00
_cell.angle_beta   90.00
_cell.angle_gamma   90.00
#
_symmetry.space_group_name_H-M   'P 1'
#
loop_
_entity.id
_entity.type
_entity.pdbx_description
1 polymer ?
#
loop_
_entity_poly.entity_id
_entity_poly.type
_entity_poly.pdbx_seq_one_letter_code
_entity_poly.pdbx_strand_id
1 'polypeptide(L)'
;MQSRNQYLKVLRERYLKAKAKKEKTQILDEYCRNTGQARKYVIRKIQPGVDLRPKQRKKRKQTYNGQVTAALAKVWEIFDCPCGQRLKPILNVELEVEGSWRAQGIR
;
A
#
# COMPACT_ATOMS: atom_id res chain seq x y z
N MET A 1 19.89 6.46 9.45
CA MET A 1 20.35 6.86 8.09
C MET A 1 20.36 8.39 7.97
N GLN A 2 21.10 9.05 8.86
CA GLN A 2 21.06 10.52 9.05
C GLN A 2 21.95 11.26 8.04
N SER A 3 23.11 10.68 7.69
CA SER A 3 24.13 11.30 6.83
C SER A 3 23.59 11.67 5.44
N ARG A 4 22.85 10.76 4.79
CA ARG A 4 22.26 11.02 3.46
C ARG A 4 21.22 12.12 3.48
N ASN A 5 20.43 12.25 4.55
CA ASN A 5 19.44 13.32 4.67
C ASN A 5 20.09 14.69 4.90
N GLN A 6 21.21 14.74 5.63
CA GLN A 6 21.99 15.98 5.79
C GLN A 6 22.62 16.42 4.46
N TYR A 7 23.23 15.49 3.72
CA TYR A 7 23.79 15.80 2.40
C TYR A 7 22.72 16.34 1.44
N LEU A 8 21.50 15.79 1.49
CA LEU A 8 20.38 16.23 0.68
C LEU A 8 19.89 17.65 1.03
N LYS A 9 19.93 18.04 2.32
CA LYS A 9 19.59 19.41 2.73
C LYS A 9 20.57 20.42 2.12
N VAL A 10 21.87 20.17 2.25
CA VAL A 10 22.93 21.01 1.66
C VAL A 10 22.80 21.06 0.13
N LEU A 11 22.52 19.91 -0.50
CA LEU A 11 22.30 19.83 -1.93
C LEU A 11 21.12 20.69 -2.38
N ARG A 12 20.01 20.64 -1.64
CA ARG A 12 18.81 21.42 -1.94
C ARG A 12 19.10 22.92 -1.92
N GLU A 13 19.83 23.39 -0.92
CA GLU A 13 20.23 24.81 -0.85
C GLU A 13 21.11 25.22 -2.04
N ARG A 14 22.12 24.41 -2.39
CA ARG A 14 22.98 24.67 -3.56
C ARG A 14 22.18 24.68 -4.86
N TYR A 15 21.27 23.72 -5.02
CA TYR A 15 20.41 23.62 -6.21
C TYR A 15 19.46 24.81 -6.35
N LEU A 16 18.91 25.33 -5.23
CA LEU A 16 18.05 26.50 -5.22
C LEU A 16 18.84 27.80 -5.49
N LYS A 17 20.08 27.90 -5.04
CA LYS A 17 20.98 29.05 -5.29
C LYS A 17 21.53 29.10 -6.71
N ALA A 18 21.67 27.96 -7.38
CA ALA A 18 22.18 27.88 -8.75
C ALA A 18 21.26 28.62 -9.74
N LYS A 19 21.83 29.53 -10.52
CA LYS A 19 21.10 30.33 -11.51
C LYS A 19 21.10 29.65 -12.89
N ALA A 20 22.21 29.00 -13.25
CA ALA A 20 22.34 28.35 -14.56
C ALA A 20 21.85 26.90 -14.55
N LYS A 21 21.28 26.45 -15.68
CA LYS A 21 20.86 25.05 -15.87
C LYS A 21 22.06 24.08 -15.81
N LYS A 22 23.24 24.50 -16.30
CA LYS A 22 24.47 23.69 -16.27
C LYS A 22 24.94 23.41 -14.84
N GLU A 23 24.91 24.43 -13.97
CA GLU A 23 25.26 24.30 -12.54
C GLU A 23 24.32 23.32 -11.83
N LYS A 24 23.01 23.45 -12.04
CA LYS A 24 22.00 22.52 -11.49
C LYS A 24 22.25 21.08 -11.93
N THR A 25 22.65 20.88 -13.17
CA THR A 25 23.00 19.57 -13.71
C THR A 25 24.23 19.00 -13.00
N GLN A 26 25.31 19.78 -12.87
CA GLN A 26 26.53 19.35 -12.19
C GLN A 26 26.28 18.96 -10.73
N ILE A 27 25.50 19.75 -9.99
CA ILE A 27 25.11 19.48 -8.60
C ILE A 27 24.37 18.13 -8.49
N LEU A 28 23.42 17.88 -9.41
CA LEU A 28 22.69 16.62 -9.43
C LEU A 28 23.58 15.43 -9.81
N ASP A 29 24.51 15.61 -10.74
CA ASP A 29 25.45 14.56 -11.18
C ASP A 29 26.39 14.14 -10.05
N GLU A 30 26.96 15.10 -9.32
CA GLU A 30 27.81 14.85 -8.15
C GLU A 30 27.07 13.98 -7.13
N TYR A 31 25.84 14.37 -6.77
CA TYR A 31 25.04 13.63 -5.81
C TYR A 31 24.69 12.23 -6.29
N CYS A 32 24.33 12.07 -7.57
CA CYS A 32 24.00 10.76 -8.15
C CYS A 32 25.22 9.83 -8.14
N ARG A 33 26.42 10.34 -8.46
CA ARG A 33 27.67 9.57 -8.41
C ARG A 33 28.00 9.13 -6.98
N ASN A 34 27.85 10.02 -6.00
CA ASN A 34 28.18 9.72 -4.60
C ASN A 34 27.20 8.75 -3.94
N THR A 35 25.92 8.76 -4.36
CA THR A 35 24.86 8.02 -3.68
C THR A 35 24.31 6.83 -4.46
N GLY A 36 24.61 6.73 -5.76
CA GLY A 36 24.05 5.73 -6.67
C GLY A 36 22.54 5.89 -6.91
N GLN A 37 21.92 7.00 -6.51
CA GLN A 37 20.48 7.23 -6.67
C GLN A 37 20.16 7.72 -8.07
N ALA A 38 19.03 7.25 -8.62
CA ALA A 38 18.55 7.71 -9.92
C ALA A 38 18.25 9.23 -9.89
N ARG A 39 18.71 9.95 -10.91
CA ARG A 39 18.54 11.42 -11.03
C ARG A 39 17.09 11.86 -10.83
N LYS A 40 16.13 11.15 -11.43
CA LYS A 40 14.70 11.42 -11.32
C LYS A 40 14.19 11.33 -9.88
N TYR A 41 14.72 10.39 -9.10
CA TYR A 41 14.39 10.25 -7.68
C TYR A 41 14.90 11.45 -6.87
N VAL A 42 16.14 11.88 -7.13
CA VAL A 42 16.75 13.03 -6.45
C VAL A 42 16.01 14.32 -6.74
N ILE A 43 15.71 14.59 -8.02
CA ILE A 43 14.93 15.76 -8.44
C ILE A 43 13.57 15.80 -7.72
N ARG A 44 12.84 14.67 -7.72
CA ARG A 44 11.55 14.57 -7.02
C ARG A 44 11.68 14.84 -5.52
N LYS A 45 12.82 14.49 -4.92
CA LYS A 45 13.07 14.63 -3.48
C LYS A 45 13.48 16.06 -3.07
N ILE A 46 14.13 16.83 -3.95
CA ILE A 46 14.51 18.24 -3.68
C ILE A 46 13.43 19.25 -4.06
N GLN A 47 12.46 18.86 -4.88
CA GLN A 47 11.41 19.74 -5.38
C GLN A 47 10.46 20.17 -4.24
N PRO A 48 10.23 21.49 -4.05
CA PRO A 48 9.30 21.98 -3.04
C PRO A 48 7.87 21.50 -3.35
N GLY A 49 7.12 21.12 -2.31
CA GLY A 49 5.72 20.68 -2.42
C GLY A 49 5.50 19.19 -2.69
N VAL A 50 6.56 18.41 -2.91
CA VAL A 50 6.42 16.95 -3.07
C VAL A 50 6.41 16.28 -1.70
N ASP A 51 5.23 15.81 -1.28
CA ASP A 51 5.12 14.94 -0.12
C ASP A 51 5.63 13.54 -0.48
N LEU A 52 6.83 13.20 0.00
CA LEU A 52 7.42 11.89 -0.16
C LEU A 52 6.91 10.89 0.88
N ARG A 53 6.06 11.32 1.82
CA ARG A 53 5.45 10.39 2.76
C ARG A 53 4.56 9.42 1.97
N PRO A 54 4.57 8.13 2.32
CA PRO A 54 3.65 7.18 1.73
C PRO A 54 2.23 7.69 1.96
N LYS A 55 1.51 7.96 0.86
CA LYS A 55 0.12 8.39 0.93
C LYS A 55 -0.65 7.35 1.73
N GLN A 56 -1.38 7.79 2.75
CA GLN A 56 -2.20 6.89 3.56
C GLN A 56 -3.14 6.14 2.62
N ARG A 57 -3.06 4.81 2.63
CA ARG A 57 -3.95 3.97 1.82
C ARG A 57 -5.38 4.29 2.22
N LYS A 58 -6.19 4.75 1.25
CA LYS A 58 -7.62 4.98 1.46
C LYS A 58 -8.24 3.64 1.88
N LYS A 59 -8.89 3.62 3.05
CA LYS A 59 -9.65 2.45 3.49
C LYS A 59 -10.71 2.13 2.43
N ARG A 60 -10.84 0.86 2.04
CA ARG A 60 -11.95 0.43 1.16
C ARG A 60 -13.26 0.69 1.90
N LYS A 61 -14.28 1.14 1.16
CA LYS A 61 -15.64 1.25 1.71
C LYS A 61 -16.08 -0.15 2.14
N GLN A 62 -16.60 -0.28 3.36
CA GLN A 62 -17.17 -1.52 3.85
C GLN A 62 -18.57 -1.67 3.25
N THR A 63 -18.82 -2.76 2.53
CA THR A 63 -20.12 -3.05 1.91
C THR A 63 -21.06 -3.77 2.88
N TYR A 64 -20.51 -4.60 3.76
CA TYR A 64 -21.27 -5.41 4.72
C TYR A 64 -21.31 -4.72 6.09
N ASN A 65 -22.45 -4.85 6.79
CA ASN A 65 -22.64 -4.30 8.12
C ASN A 65 -21.95 -5.16 9.21
N GLY A 66 -21.96 -4.67 10.45
CA GLY A 66 -21.36 -5.38 11.59
C GLY A 66 -22.03 -6.74 11.88
N GLN A 67 -23.33 -6.87 11.60
CA GLN A 67 -24.07 -8.13 11.82
C GLN A 67 -23.59 -9.24 10.88
N VAL A 68 -23.46 -8.95 9.58
CA VAL A 68 -22.92 -9.89 8.59
C VAL A 68 -21.48 -10.27 8.93
N THR A 69 -20.68 -9.30 9.37
CA THR A 69 -19.29 -9.56 9.78
C THR A 69 -19.20 -10.46 11.01
N ALA A 70 -20.08 -10.26 12.00
CA ALA A 70 -20.12 -11.08 13.21
C ALA A 70 -20.57 -12.53 12.90
N ALA A 71 -21.58 -12.70 12.05
CA ALA A 71 -22.01 -14.02 11.59
C ALA A 71 -20.89 -14.73 10.81
N LEU A 72 -20.23 -14.01 9.89
CA LEU A 72 -19.12 -14.55 9.11
C LEU A 72 -17.92 -14.93 9.99
N ALA A 73 -17.64 -14.18 11.06
CA ALA A 73 -16.57 -14.50 11.99
C ALA A 73 -16.82 -15.83 12.74
N LYS A 74 -18.06 -16.08 13.19
CA LYS A 74 -18.44 -17.35 13.83
C LYS A 74 -18.30 -18.53 12.87
N VAL A 75 -18.78 -18.36 11.63
CA VAL A 75 -18.64 -19.37 10.58
C VAL A 75 -17.17 -19.64 10.29
N TRP A 76 -16.35 -18.59 10.21
CA TRP A 76 -14.91 -18.70 9.96
C TRP A 76 -14.18 -19.46 11.07
N GLU A 77 -14.59 -19.26 12.33
CA GLU A 77 -14.07 -19.98 13.49
C GLU A 77 -14.45 -21.47 13.46
N ILE A 78 -15.67 -21.81 13.04
CA ILE A 78 -16.13 -23.21 12.89
C ILE A 78 -15.29 -23.97 11.84
N PHE A 79 -14.86 -23.31 10.77
CA PHE A 79 -14.13 -23.94 9.67
C PHE A 79 -12.60 -23.97 9.86
N ASP A 80 -12.08 -23.78 11.07
CA ASP A 80 -10.66 -23.71 11.39
C ASP A 80 -9.91 -22.53 10.73
N CYS A 81 -10.54 -21.37 10.67
CA CYS A 81 -9.92 -20.13 10.23
C CYS A 81 -9.27 -20.17 8.81
N PRO A 82 -9.96 -20.65 7.75
CA PRO A 82 -9.39 -20.77 6.42
C PRO A 82 -9.22 -19.40 5.75
N CYS A 83 -8.32 -19.27 4.77
CA CYS A 83 -8.23 -18.03 3.99
C CYS A 83 -9.57 -17.74 3.27
N GLY A 84 -9.93 -16.46 3.11
CA GLY A 84 -11.26 -16.09 2.57
C GLY A 84 -11.57 -16.66 1.18
N GLN A 85 -10.54 -16.94 0.37
CA GLN A 85 -10.68 -17.64 -0.91
C GLN A 85 -11.12 -19.11 -0.76
N ARG A 86 -10.69 -19.77 0.31
CA ARG A 86 -11.04 -21.16 0.65
C ARG A 86 -12.38 -21.24 1.41
N LEU A 87 -12.73 -20.22 2.19
CA LEU A 87 -14.02 -20.17 2.87
C LEU A 87 -15.20 -20.08 1.89
N LYS A 88 -15.05 -19.32 0.80
CA LYS A 88 -16.10 -19.14 -0.22
C LYS A 88 -16.65 -20.47 -0.80
N PRO A 89 -15.82 -21.37 -1.36
CA PRO A 89 -16.32 -22.63 -1.90
C PRO A 89 -16.92 -23.54 -0.82
N ILE A 90 -16.35 -23.55 0.39
CA ILE A 90 -16.88 -24.34 1.51
C ILE A 90 -18.31 -23.90 1.86
N LEU A 91 -18.51 -22.58 1.98
CA LEU A 91 -19.83 -22.02 2.26
C LEU A 91 -20.85 -22.32 1.16
N ASN A 92 -20.44 -22.25 -0.10
CA ASN A 92 -21.32 -22.56 -1.22
C ASN A 92 -21.78 -24.02 -1.19
N VAL A 93 -20.86 -24.96 -0.94
CA VAL A 93 -21.19 -26.39 -0.84
C VAL A 93 -22.16 -26.64 0.31
N GLU A 94 -21.91 -26.08 1.49
CA GLU A 94 -22.76 -26.31 2.66
C GLU A 94 -24.19 -25.76 2.46
N LEU A 95 -24.31 -24.56 1.88
CA LEU A 95 -25.62 -23.96 1.60
C LEU A 95 -26.39 -24.70 0.49
N GLU A 96 -25.71 -25.25 -0.51
CA GLU A 96 -26.33 -26.10 -1.54
C GLU A 96 -26.86 -27.42 -0.93
N VAL A 97 -26.08 -28.01 -0.02
CA VAL A 97 -26.46 -29.24 0.70
C VAL A 97 -27.69 -28.99 1.58
N GLU A 98 -27.71 -27.94 2.39
CA GLU A 98 -28.89 -27.57 3.21
C GLU A 98 -30.15 -27.27 2.38
N GLY A 99 -29.99 -26.62 1.22
CA GLY A 99 -31.10 -26.38 0.28
C GLY A 99 -31.70 -27.68 -0.25
N SER A 100 -30.85 -28.68 -0.51
CA SER A 100 -31.27 -30.01 -0.96
C SER A 100 -32.01 -30.80 0.13
N TRP A 101 -31.54 -30.75 1.39
CA TRP A 101 -32.22 -31.39 2.52
C TRP A 101 -33.60 -30.78 2.81
N ARG A 102 -33.74 -29.45 2.70
CA ARG A 102 -35.05 -28.78 2.83
C ARG A 102 -35.99 -29.11 1.67
N ALA A 103 -35.48 -29.23 0.45
CA ALA A 103 -36.28 -29.61 -0.71
C ALA A 103 -36.75 -31.07 -0.66
N GLN A 104 -35.99 -31.95 0.00
CA GLN A 104 -36.34 -33.37 0.19
C GLN A 104 -37.18 -33.65 1.43
N GLY A 105 -37.56 -32.61 2.20
CA GLY A 105 -38.50 -32.75 3.32
C GLY A 105 -38.00 -33.60 4.49
N ILE A 106 -36.68 -33.79 4.63
CA ILE A 106 -36.11 -34.54 5.75
C ILE A 106 -35.82 -33.56 6.88
N ARG A 107 -36.79 -33.43 7.78
CA ARG A 107 -36.62 -32.96 9.16
C ARG A 107 -37.54 -33.75 10.07
#